data_AF-C0XH39-F1
#
_entry.id   AF-C0XH39-F1
#
_cell.length_a   1.000
_cell.length_b   1.000
_cell.length_c   1.000
_cell.angle_alpha   90.00
_cell.angle_beta   90.00
_cell.angle_gamma   90.00
#
_symmetry.space_group_name_H-M   'P 1'
#
loop_
_entity.id
_entity.type
_entity.pdbx_description
1 polymer ?
#
loop_
_entity_poly.entity_id
_entity_poly.type
_entity_poly.pdbx_seq_one_letter_code
_entity_poly.pdbx_strand_id
1 'polypeptide(L)'
;MAVGTGLFQSPNSDIVMSVVPKDQLGSAGSLNALARNIGMISGTALSTSALFIGMSIKAGFHVTTYLPSQPEVFISGMHIAFAISLIIIIGALILSILQGRNVKATDLK
;
A
#
# COMPACT_ATOMS: atom_id res chain seq x y z
N MET A 1 8.96 9.62 -3.85
CA MET A 1 9.38 8.21 -3.78
C MET A 1 10.58 8.01 -2.84
N ALA A 2 11.72 8.70 -3.03
CA ALA A 2 12.99 8.38 -2.34
C ALA A 2 12.94 8.28 -0.80
N VAL A 3 12.42 9.29 -0.10
CA VAL A 3 12.45 9.32 1.38
C VAL A 3 11.52 8.25 1.99
N GLY A 4 10.30 8.14 1.47
CA GLY A 4 9.32 7.17 1.99
C GLY A 4 9.75 5.72 1.78
N THR A 5 10.34 5.39 0.62
CA THR A 5 10.86 4.03 0.40
C THR A 5 12.05 3.72 1.30
N GLY A 6 12.94 4.69 1.55
CA GLY A 6 14.08 4.51 2.45
C GLY A 6 13.66 4.30 3.92
N LEU A 7 12.72 5.11 4.41
CA LEU A 7 12.28 5.06 5.81
C LEU A 7 11.50 3.79 6.17
N PHE A 8 10.77 3.19 5.23
CA PHE A 8 9.91 2.04 5.51
C PHE A 8 10.40 0.73 4.89
N GLN A 9 10.99 0.73 3.69
CA GLN A 9 11.35 -0.53 3.04
C GLN A 9 12.65 -1.14 3.54
N SER A 10 13.69 -0.34 3.82
CA SER A 10 14.95 -0.88 4.35
C SER A 10 14.73 -1.48 5.73
N PRO A 11 14.16 -0.75 6.72
CA PRO A 11 13.92 -1.34 8.04
C PRO A 11 12.97 -2.55 8.02
N ASN A 12 11.87 -2.51 7.25
CA ASN A 12 10.96 -3.67 7.18
C ASN A 12 11.63 -4.91 6.58
N SER A 13 12.44 -4.74 5.54
CA SER A 13 13.11 -5.87 4.88
C SER A 13 14.21 -6.44 5.77
N ASP A 14 14.93 -5.57 6.48
CA ASP A 14 16.02 -5.97 7.38
C ASP A 14 15.49 -6.69 8.63
N ILE A 15 14.39 -6.21 9.24
CA ILE A 15 13.76 -6.87 10.40
C ILE A 15 13.33 -8.29 10.06
N VAL A 16 12.67 -8.51 8.92
CA VAL A 16 12.23 -9.85 8.52
C VAL A 16 13.42 -10.78 8.29
N MET A 17 14.51 -10.27 7.73
CA MET A 17 15.70 -11.07 7.44
C MET A 17 16.56 -11.32 8.68
N SER A 18 16.53 -10.44 9.70
CA SER A 18 17.35 -10.58 10.90
C SER A 18 16.85 -11.64 11.87
N VAL A 19 15.55 -11.96 11.88
CA VAL A 19 14.97 -13.00 12.76
C VAL A 19 14.95 -14.41 12.16
N VAL A 20 15.36 -14.57 10.89
CA VAL A 20 15.31 -15.86 10.19
C VAL A 20 16.69 -16.53 10.20
N PRO A 21 16.78 -17.83 10.53
CA PRO A 21 18.06 -18.55 10.50
C PRO A 21 18.61 -18.68 9.07
N LYS A 22 19.93 -18.68 8.94
CA LYS A 22 20.65 -18.48 7.65
C LYS A 22 20.31 -19.51 6.56
N ASP A 23 19.90 -20.70 6.97
CA ASP A 23 19.42 -21.80 6.13
C ASP A 23 18.07 -21.51 5.45
N GLN A 24 17.26 -20.60 6.00
CA GLN A 24 15.89 -20.30 5.55
C GLN A 24 15.72 -18.90 4.95
N LEU A 25 16.81 -18.12 4.83
CA LEU A 25 16.79 -16.76 4.28
C LEU A 25 16.21 -16.70 2.86
N GLY A 26 16.46 -17.72 2.02
CA GLY A 26 15.87 -17.80 0.68
C GLY A 26 14.34 -17.94 0.69
N SER A 27 13.81 -18.77 1.59
CA SER A 27 12.37 -18.95 1.77
C SER A 27 11.70 -17.73 2.40
N ALA A 28 12.31 -17.11 3.41
CA ALA A 28 11.78 -15.88 4.01
C ALA A 28 11.83 -14.69 3.05
N GLY A 29 12.91 -14.57 2.26
CA GLY A 29 13.04 -13.53 1.25
C GLY A 29 12.02 -13.64 0.12
N SER A 30 11.79 -14.86 -0.37
CA SER A 30 10.75 -15.10 -1.38
C SER A 30 9.34 -14.82 -0.84
N LEU A 31 9.05 -15.15 0.42
CA LEU A 31 7.76 -14.84 1.04
C LEU A 31 7.56 -13.32 1.23
N ASN A 32 8.60 -12.60 1.66
CA ASN A 32 8.56 -11.14 1.79
C ASN A 32 8.33 -10.48 0.41
N ALA A 33 9.05 -10.95 -0.62
CA ALA A 33 8.87 -10.47 -1.99
C ALA A 33 7.47 -10.77 -2.53
N LEU A 34 6.93 -11.96 -2.26
CA LEU A 34 5.58 -12.35 -2.65
C LEU A 34 4.53 -11.43 -2.00
N ALA A 35 4.59 -11.26 -0.67
CA ALA A 35 3.67 -10.41 0.07
C ALA A 35 3.69 -8.97 -0.46
N ARG A 36 4.90 -8.43 -0.71
CA ARG A 36 5.08 -7.11 -1.28
C ARG A 36 4.49 -6.99 -2.69
N ASN A 37 4.77 -7.95 -3.57
CA ASN A 37 4.28 -7.93 -4.95
C ASN A 37 2.75 -8.04 -5.00
N ILE A 38 2.14 -8.90 -4.18
CA ILE A 38 0.69 -9.00 -4.04
C ILE A 38 0.11 -7.66 -3.54
N GLY A 39 0.71 -7.07 -2.51
CA GLY A 39 0.29 -5.77 -1.97
C GLY A 39 0.34 -4.66 -3.02
N MET A 40 1.41 -4.61 -3.82
CA MET A 40 1.52 -3.62 -4.89
C MET A 40 0.47 -3.83 -5.99
N ILE A 41 0.32 -5.04 -6.52
CA ILE A 41 -0.62 -5.32 -7.63
C ILE A 41 -2.08 -5.12 -7.20
N SER A 42 -2.45 -5.64 -6.02
CA SER A 42 -3.80 -5.44 -5.48
C SER A 42 -4.06 -3.97 -5.16
N GLY A 43 -3.10 -3.27 -4.57
CA GLY A 43 -3.20 -1.84 -4.27
C GLY A 43 -3.35 -0.97 -5.51
N THR A 44 -2.60 -1.23 -6.58
CA THR A 44 -2.73 -0.48 -7.83
C THR A 44 -4.06 -0.76 -8.53
N ALA A 45 -4.52 -2.01 -8.54
CA ALA A 45 -5.82 -2.39 -9.08
C ALA A 45 -6.97 -1.71 -8.31
N LEU A 46 -6.92 -1.73 -6.97
CA LEU A 46 -7.91 -1.07 -6.12
C LEU A 46 -7.91 0.45 -6.30
N SER A 47 -6.73 1.08 -6.37
CA SER A 47 -6.61 2.54 -6.57
C SER A 47 -7.19 2.95 -7.92
N THR A 48 -6.89 2.20 -8.97
CA THR A 48 -7.40 2.44 -10.32
C THR A 48 -8.90 2.24 -10.39
N SER A 49 -9.41 1.18 -9.77
CA SER A 49 -10.84 0.91 -9.67
C SER A 49 -11.56 2.03 -8.90
N ALA A 50 -11.04 2.46 -7.75
CA ALA A 50 -11.62 3.55 -6.96
C ALA A 50 -11.67 4.87 -7.75
N LEU A 51 -10.62 5.17 -8.52
CA LEU A 51 -10.58 6.32 -9.41
C LEU A 51 -11.69 6.26 -10.47
N PHE A 52 -11.80 5.15 -11.22
CA PHE A 52 -12.82 4.99 -12.26
C PHE A 52 -14.25 4.93 -11.70
N ILE A 53 -14.43 4.34 -10.52
CA ILE A 53 -15.72 4.35 -9.81
C ILE A 53 -16.09 5.79 -9.43
N GLY A 54 -15.16 6.54 -8.83
CA GLY A 54 -15.39 7.95 -8.47
C GLY A 54 -15.70 8.83 -9.69
N MET A 55 -15.03 8.58 -10.82
CA MET A 55 -15.35 9.24 -12.09
C MET A 55 -16.74 8.84 -12.62
N SER A 56 -17.09 7.55 -12.56
CA SER A 56 -18.38 7.05 -13.05
C SER A 56 -19.56 7.61 -12.25
N ILE A 57 -19.42 7.74 -10.93
CA ILE A 57 -20.46 8.31 -10.06
C ILE A 57 -20.74 9.77 -10.43
N LYS A 58 -19.69 10.58 -10.69
CA LYS A 58 -19.85 12.00 -11.03
C LYS A 58 -20.30 12.21 -12.48
N ALA A 59 -19.89 11.34 -13.41
CA ALA A 59 -20.28 11.41 -14.81
C ALA A 59 -21.72 10.92 -15.08
N GLY A 60 -22.28 10.08 -14.21
CA GLY A 60 -23.60 9.47 -14.40
C GLY A 60 -23.63 8.32 -15.41
N PHE A 61 -22.47 7.93 -15.96
CA PHE A 61 -22.29 6.78 -16.85
C PHE A 61 -20.96 6.08 -16.54
N HIS A 62 -20.79 4.85 -17.00
CA HIS A 62 -19.59 4.06 -16.71
C HIS A 62 -18.38 4.63 -17.47
N VAL A 63 -17.40 5.15 -16.72
CA VAL A 63 -16.17 5.74 -17.25
C VAL A 63 -15.02 4.76 -17.02
N THR A 64 -14.46 4.25 -18.11
CA THR A 64 -13.30 3.34 -18.10
C THR A 64 -12.04 3.97 -18.69
N THR A 65 -12.14 5.21 -19.17
CA THR A 65 -11.04 5.95 -19.79
C THR A 65 -11.06 7.41 -19.37
N TYR A 66 -9.94 8.11 -19.51
CA TYR A 66 -9.87 9.54 -19.30
C TYR A 66 -10.72 10.27 -20.36
N LEU A 67 -11.53 11.24 -19.93
CA LEU A 67 -12.42 12.00 -20.79
C LEU A 67 -11.89 13.44 -20.96
N PRO A 68 -11.22 13.79 -22.07
CA PRO A 68 -10.61 15.11 -22.26
C PRO A 68 -11.62 16.26 -22.20
N SER A 69 -12.88 15.98 -22.57
CA SER A 69 -13.96 16.96 -22.56
C SER A 69 -14.47 17.31 -21.15
N GLN A 70 -14.12 16.54 -20.12
CA GLN A 70 -14.63 16.73 -18.74
C GLN A 70 -13.52 16.47 -17.67
N PRO A 71 -12.49 17.31 -17.60
CA PRO A 71 -11.38 17.14 -16.65
C PRO A 71 -11.83 17.21 -15.17
N GLU A 72 -12.91 17.94 -14.90
CA GLU A 72 -13.62 18.04 -13.62
C GLU A 72 -14.00 16.69 -13.00
N VAL A 73 -14.34 15.71 -13.85
CA VAL A 73 -14.74 14.36 -13.42
C VAL A 73 -13.53 13.59 -12.90
N PHE A 74 -12.41 13.69 -13.61
CA PHE A 74 -11.15 13.07 -13.22
C PHE A 74 -10.63 13.62 -11.88
N ILE A 75 -10.64 14.93 -11.72
CA ILE A 75 -10.21 15.58 -10.47
C ILE A 75 -11.05 15.09 -9.29
N SER A 76 -12.37 14.96 -9.46
CA SER A 76 -13.23 14.42 -8.40
C SER A 76 -12.95 12.96 -8.09
N GLY A 77 -12.74 12.13 -9.11
CA GLY A 77 -12.34 10.74 -8.93
C GLY A 77 -11.02 10.63 -8.14
N MET A 78 -10.06 11.50 -8.43
CA MET A 78 -8.79 11.55 -7.70
C MET A 78 -8.99 11.92 -6.22
N HIS A 79 -9.85 12.89 -5.89
CA HIS A 79 -10.13 13.23 -4.49
C HIS A 79 -10.68 12.02 -3.72
N ILE A 80 -11.59 11.26 -4.31
CA ILE A 80 -12.15 10.04 -3.70
C ILE A 80 -11.06 8.98 -3.53
N ALA A 81 -10.26 8.74 -4.57
CA ALA A 81 -9.17 7.75 -4.52
C ALA A 81 -8.14 8.10 -3.43
N PHE A 82 -7.76 9.38 -3.30
CA PHE A 82 -6.85 9.83 -2.26
C PHE A 82 -7.46 9.80 -0.86
N ALA A 83 -8.76 10.08 -0.71
CA ALA A 83 -9.45 9.94 0.57
C ALA A 83 -9.46 8.47 1.04
N ILE A 84 -9.73 7.52 0.13
CA ILE A 84 -9.65 6.09 0.41
C ILE A 84 -8.21 5.70 0.79
N SER A 85 -7.22 6.17 0.03
CA SER A 85 -5.80 5.91 0.32
C SER A 85 -5.42 6.42 1.71
N LEU A 86 -5.88 7.61 2.10
CA LEU A 86 -5.63 8.17 3.43
C LEU A 86 -6.19 7.28 4.55
N ILE A 87 -7.41 6.76 4.39
CA ILE A 87 -8.02 5.83 5.37
C ILE A 87 -7.19 4.55 5.48
N ILE A 88 -6.75 3.99 4.35
CA ILE A 88 -5.90 2.79 4.33
C ILE A 88 -4.56 3.06 5.03
N ILE A 89 -3.93 4.21 4.77
CA ILE A 89 -2.67 4.60 5.40
C ILE A 89 -2.83 4.77 6.92
N ILE A 90 -3.91 5.41 7.37
CA ILE A 90 -4.20 5.55 8.81
C ILE A 90 -4.40 4.17 9.44
N GLY A 91 -5.13 3.27 8.80
CA GLY A 91 -5.30 1.89 9.25
C GLY A 91 -3.96 1.15 9.35
N ALA A 92 -3.12 1.25 8.33
CA ALA A 92 -1.78 0.66 8.31
C ALA A 92 -0.87 1.25 9.41
N LEU A 93 -0.96 2.55 9.66
CA LEU A 93 -0.24 3.23 10.73
C LEU A 93 -0.67 2.70 12.11
N ILE A 94 -1.98 2.56 12.34
CA ILE A 94 -2.51 2.00 13.59
C ILE A 94 -2.01 0.58 13.79
N LEU A 95 -2.09 -0.26 12.75
CA LEU A 95 -1.57 -1.63 12.80
C LEU A 95 -0.07 -1.66 13.12
N SER A 96 0.72 -0.80 12.47
CA SER A 96 2.16 -0.69 12.72
C SER A 96 2.46 -0.30 14.17
N ILE A 97 1.73 0.66 14.73
CA ILE A 97 1.88 1.08 16.14
C ILE A 97 1.49 -0.05 17.09
N LEU A 98 0.37 -0.75 16.83
CA LEU A 98 -0.08 -1.88 17.66
C LEU A 98 0.93 -3.02 17.63
N GLN A 99 1.51 -3.30 16.47
CA GLN A 99 2.55 -4.33 16.33
C GLN A 99 3.82 -3.94 17.08
N GLY A 100 4.26 -2.67 16.97
CA GLY A 100 5.40 -2.15 17.73
C GLY A 100 5.23 -2.20 19.25
N ARG A 101 3.99 -2.15 19.77
CA ARG A 101 3.71 -2.29 21.21
C ARG A 101 3.78 -3.73 21.71
N ASN A 102 3.59 -4.71 20.82
CA ASN A 102 3.63 -6.14 21.16
C ASN A 102 5.03 -6.76 21.03
N VAL A 103 6.00 -6.05 20.44
CA VAL A 103 7.41 -6.48 20.40
C VAL A 103 8.06 -6.15 21.75
N LYS A 104 8.21 -7.16 22.62
CA LYS A 104 8.98 -7.02 23.87
C LYS A 104 10.47 -6.89 23.52
N ALA A 105 11.15 -5.98 24.21
CA ALA A 105 12.60 -5.73 24.08
C ALA A 105 13.51 -6.96 24.39
N THR A 106 12.94 -8.12 24.68
CA THR A 106 13.64 -9.37 25.00
C THR A 106 14.01 -10.21 23.77
N ASP A 107 13.44 -9.90 22.59
CA ASP A 107 13.71 -10.64 21.33
C ASP A 107 14.75 -9.99 20.42
N LEU A 108 15.34 -8.85 20.83
CA LEU A 108 16.48 -8.24 20.15
C LEU A 108 17.76 -8.95 20.59
N LYS A 109 18.16 -9.98 19.85
CA LYS A 109 19.50 -10.57 19.88
C LYS A 109 20.34 -10.08 18.72
#